data_AF-A0A9W7YMM6-F1
#
_entry.id   AF-A0A9W7YMM6-F1
#
_cell.length_a   1.000
_cell.length_b   1.000
_cell.length_c   1.000
_cell.angle_alpha   90.00
_cell.angle_beta   90.00
_cell.angle_gamma   90.00
#
_symmetry.space_group_name_H-M   'P 1'
#
loop_
_entity.id
_entity.type
_entity.pdbx_description
1 polymer ?
#
loop_
_entity_poly.entity_id
_entity_poly.type
_entity_poly.pdbx_seq_one_letter_code
_entity_poly.pdbx_strand_id
1 'polypeptide(L)'
;STVQHPPTIDPSALHGTPFTPERAYVTLQGLNFTPDMVVLFDGQQSMYSEVKSSESIVCLGPLSADTAFARVPHVPTSPSASDLSNTDEPRSHRASSTDSTSSSATATHSSHTVLSKPGTIKIPIYLSCNGGAGPSYKTGQFYTMHL
;
A
#
# COMPACT_ATOMS: atom_id res chain seq x y z
N SER A 1 -4.97 -28.12 10.44
CA SER A 1 -4.57 -26.73 10.14
C SER A 1 -3.94 -26.68 8.77
N THR A 2 -4.41 -25.80 7.89
CA THR A 2 -3.70 -25.46 6.66
C THR A 2 -2.67 -24.39 6.98
N VAL A 3 -1.43 -24.56 6.53
CA VAL A 3 -0.40 -23.52 6.62
C VAL A 3 -0.62 -22.55 5.46
N GLN A 4 -1.02 -21.31 5.75
CA GLN A 4 -1.17 -20.29 4.72
C GLN A 4 0.21 -19.73 4.38
N HIS A 5 0.71 -20.06 3.20
CA HIS A 5 1.95 -19.49 2.69
C HIS A 5 1.72 -18.05 2.19
N PRO A 6 2.72 -17.15 2.27
CA PRO A 6 2.61 -15.81 1.70
C PRO A 6 2.30 -15.85 0.20
N PRO A 7 1.43 -14.96 -0.31
CA PRO A 7 1.19 -14.84 -1.74
C PRO A 7 2.44 -14.28 -2.43
N THR A 8 2.74 -14.81 -3.62
CA THR A 8 3.86 -14.37 -4.47
C THR A 8 3.35 -14.14 -5.87
N ILE A 9 3.83 -13.10 -6.57
CA ILE A 9 3.49 -12.80 -7.97
C ILE A 9 4.68 -13.16 -8.86
N ASP A 10 4.46 -13.80 -10.01
CA ASP A 10 5.50 -13.97 -11.03
C ASP A 10 5.82 -12.60 -11.65
N PRO A 11 7.09 -12.12 -11.57
CA PRO A 11 7.46 -10.82 -12.08
C PRO A 11 7.19 -10.63 -13.59
N SER A 12 7.11 -11.72 -14.35
CA SER A 12 6.97 -11.75 -15.81
C SER A 12 5.51 -11.71 -16.28
N ALA A 13 4.55 -12.02 -15.40
CA ALA A 13 3.17 -12.36 -15.76
C ALA A 13 2.15 -11.27 -15.39
N LEU A 14 2.61 -10.02 -15.27
CA LEU A 14 1.77 -8.85 -15.09
C LEU A 14 1.24 -8.38 -16.46
N HIS A 15 -0.03 -8.65 -16.76
CA HIS A 15 -0.65 -8.27 -18.03
C HIS A 15 -1.79 -7.27 -17.83
N GLY A 16 -1.70 -6.13 -18.50
CA GLY A 16 -2.76 -5.13 -18.55
C GLY A 16 -3.59 -5.26 -19.82
N THR A 17 -4.92 -5.33 -19.69
CA THR A 17 -5.87 -5.25 -20.81
C THR A 17 -6.69 -3.96 -20.70
N PRO A 18 -6.76 -3.10 -21.73
CA PRO A 18 -7.51 -1.85 -21.65
C PRO A 18 -8.99 -2.08 -21.33
N PHE A 19 -9.53 -1.27 -20.41
CA PHE A 19 -10.96 -1.22 -20.10
C PHE A 19 -11.56 0.10 -20.60
N THR A 20 -10.87 1.22 -20.34
CA THR A 20 -11.10 2.54 -20.92
C THR A 20 -9.73 3.14 -21.32
N PRO A 21 -9.67 4.29 -22.02
CA PRO A 21 -8.39 4.96 -22.31
C PRO A 21 -7.57 5.31 -21.06
N GLU A 22 -8.22 5.45 -19.89
CA GLU A 22 -7.62 5.90 -18.63
C GLU A 22 -7.49 4.77 -17.58
N ARG A 23 -7.92 3.54 -17.90
CA ARG A 23 -8.01 2.44 -16.93
C ARG A 23 -7.91 1.07 -17.61
N ALA A 24 -7.17 0.14 -17.01
CA ALA A 24 -6.99 -1.22 -17.51
C ALA A 24 -7.41 -2.26 -16.47
N TYR A 25 -7.90 -3.42 -16.90
CA TYR A 25 -7.84 -4.61 -16.08
C TYR A 25 -6.39 -5.11 -16.01
N VAL A 26 -6.02 -5.68 -14.86
CA VAL A 26 -4.70 -6.22 -14.60
C VAL A 26 -4.87 -7.66 -14.15
N THR A 27 -4.26 -8.59 -14.88
CA THR A 27 -4.11 -9.97 -14.45
C THR A 27 -2.78 -10.14 -13.74
N LEU A 28 -2.84 -10.68 -12.54
CA LEU A 28 -1.70 -11.10 -11.72
C LEU A 28 -1.64 -12.63 -11.77
N GLN A 29 -0.51 -13.21 -12.16
CA GLN A 29 -0.23 -14.64 -11.95
C GLN A 29 0.74 -14.82 -10.79
N GLY A 30 0.63 -15.92 -10.07
CA GLY A 30 1.38 -16.14 -8.85
C GLY A 30 1.03 -17.45 -8.16
N LEU A 31 1.20 -17.49 -6.85
CA LEU A 31 0.93 -18.65 -6.00
C LEU A 31 0.31 -18.22 -4.67
N ASN A 32 -0.41 -19.15 -4.04
CA ASN A 32 -1.03 -19.03 -2.71
C ASN A 32 -2.11 -17.94 -2.59
N PHE A 33 -2.77 -17.57 -3.69
CA PHE A 33 -3.91 -16.66 -3.62
C PHE A 33 -5.11 -17.32 -2.93
N THR A 34 -5.79 -16.59 -2.06
CA THR A 34 -7.01 -17.06 -1.37
C THR A 34 -8.21 -16.19 -1.76
N PRO A 35 -9.46 -16.71 -1.76
CA PRO A 35 -10.63 -16.00 -2.34
C PRO A 35 -10.96 -14.64 -1.69
N ASP A 36 -10.46 -14.41 -0.49
CA ASP A 36 -10.58 -13.21 0.32
C ASP A 36 -9.47 -12.17 0.06
N MET A 37 -8.51 -12.45 -0.81
CA MET A 37 -7.43 -11.49 -1.14
C MET A 37 -7.93 -10.33 -1.99
N VAL A 38 -7.43 -9.14 -1.67
CA VAL A 38 -7.66 -7.91 -2.42
C VAL A 38 -6.34 -7.32 -2.91
N VAL A 39 -6.35 -6.72 -4.11
CA VAL A 39 -5.19 -6.02 -4.67
C VAL A 39 -5.21 -4.57 -4.20
N LEU A 40 -4.04 -4.03 -3.85
CA LEU A 40 -3.87 -2.62 -3.52
C LEU A 40 -2.81 -1.98 -4.40
N PHE A 41 -3.09 -0.77 -4.89
CA PHE A 41 -2.20 0.08 -5.66
C PHE A 41 -1.77 1.25 -4.77
N ASP A 42 -0.47 1.36 -4.46
CA ASP A 42 0.09 2.31 -3.49
C ASP A 42 -0.55 2.30 -2.09
N GLY A 43 -1.14 1.16 -1.70
CA GLY A 43 -1.88 0.99 -0.45
C GLY A 43 -3.38 1.31 -0.55
N GLN A 44 -3.87 1.81 -1.69
CA GLN A 44 -5.29 1.98 -1.96
C GLN A 44 -5.88 0.70 -2.54
N GLN A 45 -6.96 0.18 -1.96
CA GLN A 45 -7.63 -1.03 -2.45
C GLN A 45 -8.21 -0.80 -3.85
N SER A 46 -7.98 -1.76 -4.74
CA SER A 46 -8.57 -1.79 -6.07
C SER A 46 -10.09 -1.82 -6.00
N MET A 47 -10.75 -0.97 -6.80
CA MET A 47 -12.21 -0.90 -6.92
C MET A 47 -12.88 -2.23 -7.32
N TYR A 48 -12.11 -3.13 -7.94
CA TYR A 48 -12.50 -4.51 -8.23
C TYR A 48 -11.29 -5.44 -8.13
N SER A 49 -11.43 -6.54 -7.39
CA SER A 49 -10.47 -7.65 -7.34
C SER A 49 -11.26 -8.96 -7.32
N GLU A 50 -10.88 -9.92 -8.15
CA GLU A 50 -11.46 -11.26 -8.17
C GLU A 50 -10.36 -12.31 -8.31
N VAL A 51 -10.28 -13.21 -7.33
CA VAL A 51 -9.35 -14.34 -7.32
C VAL A 51 -9.97 -15.45 -8.17
N LYS A 52 -9.40 -15.70 -9.36
CA LYS A 52 -9.90 -16.70 -10.31
C LYS A 52 -9.42 -18.11 -9.97
N SER A 53 -8.24 -18.22 -9.35
CA SER A 53 -7.67 -19.46 -8.82
C SER A 53 -6.65 -19.12 -7.73
N SER A 54 -6.06 -20.14 -7.09
CA SER A 54 -4.91 -19.97 -6.19
C SER A 54 -3.65 -19.40 -6.87
N GLU A 55 -3.69 -19.23 -8.19
CA GLU A 55 -2.58 -18.80 -9.03
C GLU A 55 -2.89 -17.54 -9.84
N SER A 56 -4.16 -17.11 -9.94
CA SER A 56 -4.56 -15.95 -10.76
C SER A 56 -5.55 -15.01 -10.07
N ILE A 57 -5.26 -13.71 -10.11
CA ILE A 57 -6.17 -12.63 -9.70
C ILE A 57 -6.38 -11.68 -10.88
N VAL A 58 -7.63 -11.29 -11.12
CA VAL A 58 -7.98 -10.17 -12.02
C VAL A 58 -8.42 -8.99 -11.16
N CYS A 59 -7.85 -7.82 -11.40
CA CYS A 59 -8.21 -6.60 -10.70
C CYS A 59 -8.30 -5.41 -11.68
N LEU A 60 -8.82 -4.29 -11.22
CA LEU A 60 -8.96 -3.07 -12.01
C LEU A 60 -7.92 -2.03 -11.57
N GLY A 61 -7.05 -1.60 -12.49
CA GLY A 61 -6.03 -0.60 -12.22
C GLY A 61 -6.61 0.75 -11.75
N PRO A 62 -5.81 1.59 -11.07
CA PRO A 62 -6.22 2.93 -10.66
C PRO A 62 -6.50 3.81 -11.89
N LEU A 63 -7.29 4.88 -11.72
CA LEU A 63 -7.49 5.88 -12.76
C LEU A 63 -6.26 6.79 -12.89
N SER A 64 -5.98 7.25 -14.11
CA SER A 64 -4.93 8.25 -14.35
C SER A 64 -5.14 9.55 -13.57
N ALA A 65 -6.40 9.95 -13.33
CA ALA A 65 -6.71 11.14 -12.52
C ALA A 65 -6.38 10.94 -11.02
N ASP A 66 -6.80 9.81 -10.42
CA ASP A 66 -6.65 9.54 -8.98
C ASP A 66 -5.18 9.58 -8.51
N THR A 67 -4.26 9.21 -9.42
CA THR A 67 -2.83 9.07 -9.15
C THR A 67 -2.03 10.34 -9.45
N ALA A 68 -2.61 11.29 -10.19
CA ALA A 68 -2.01 12.61 -10.44
C ALA A 68 -2.07 13.52 -9.19
N PHE A 69 -3.08 13.34 -8.33
CA PHE A 69 -3.28 14.18 -7.12
C PHE A 69 -2.28 13.91 -5.99
N ALA A 70 -1.56 12.78 -5.99
CA ALA A 70 -0.51 12.48 -5.00
C ALA A 70 0.74 13.39 -5.11
N ARG A 71 0.74 14.40 -6.00
CA ARG A 71 1.89 15.28 -6.27
C ARG A 71 1.59 16.77 -6.17
N VAL A 72 0.67 17.19 -5.31
CA VAL A 72 0.72 18.55 -4.75
C VAL A 72 1.51 18.47 -3.45
N PRO A 73 2.74 19.01 -3.37
CA PRO A 73 3.40 19.18 -2.09
C PRO A 73 2.59 20.20 -1.31
N HIS A 74 1.87 19.76 -0.29
CA HIS A 74 1.54 20.66 0.81
C HIS A 74 2.88 21.07 1.42
N VAL A 75 3.34 22.27 1.05
CA VAL A 75 4.43 22.95 1.74
C VAL A 75 4.05 22.91 3.22
N PRO A 76 4.91 22.37 4.11
CA PRO A 76 4.66 22.51 5.53
C PRO A 76 4.80 24.00 5.84
N THR A 77 3.66 24.69 5.92
CA THR A 77 3.59 26.05 6.46
C THR A 77 3.91 25.95 7.94
N SER A 78 5.20 25.92 8.25
CA SER A 78 5.73 26.02 9.60
C SER A 78 5.60 27.47 10.03
N PRO A 79 4.73 27.82 10.99
CA PRO A 79 4.93 29.03 11.76
C PRO A 79 6.13 28.78 12.67
N SER A 80 7.27 29.36 12.30
CA SER A 80 8.40 29.50 13.22
C SER A 80 8.12 30.65 14.21
N ALA A 81 8.81 30.63 15.35
CA ALA A 81 8.63 31.47 16.54
C ALA A 81 7.31 31.21 17.32
N SER A 82 7.35 31.07 18.65
CA SER A 82 8.18 31.85 19.56
C SER A 82 8.99 31.03 20.57
N ASP A 83 10.14 31.59 20.93
CA ASP A 83 11.13 31.09 21.90
C ASP A 83 10.95 31.79 23.27
N LEU A 84 11.58 31.24 24.33
CA LEU A 84 11.64 31.76 25.72
C LEU A 84 10.28 31.74 26.47
N SER A 85 10.11 31.25 27.71
CA SER A 85 10.99 30.69 28.77
C SER A 85 10.08 29.96 29.82
N ASN A 86 10.48 29.28 30.91
CA ASN A 86 11.76 29.16 31.64
C ASN A 86 11.82 27.85 32.50
N THR A 87 12.94 27.67 33.21
CA THR A 87 13.24 27.01 34.52
C THR A 87 12.06 26.34 35.30
N ASP A 88 12.17 25.11 35.84
CA ASP A 88 13.10 24.70 36.92
C ASP A 88 13.16 23.16 37.20
N GLU A 89 14.33 22.70 37.66
CA GLU A 89 14.81 21.41 38.28
C GLU A 89 14.08 20.02 38.17
N PRO A 90 14.82 18.89 38.25
CA PRO A 90 14.30 17.53 38.12
C PRO A 90 14.07 16.83 39.48
N ARG A 91 13.01 16.02 39.62
CA ARG A 91 12.90 15.05 40.74
C ARG A 91 12.24 13.72 40.37
N SER A 92 12.87 12.65 40.85
CA SER A 92 12.55 11.25 40.56
C SER A 92 11.38 10.71 41.40
N HIS A 93 10.39 10.09 40.77
CA HIS A 93 9.43 9.19 41.43
C HIS A 93 9.30 7.87 40.66
N ARG A 94 9.64 6.78 41.33
CA ARG A 94 9.48 5.40 40.86
C ARG A 94 8.07 4.91 41.20
N ALA A 95 7.30 4.47 40.21
CA ALA A 95 6.11 3.65 40.42
C ALA A 95 6.02 2.59 39.32
N SER A 96 5.87 1.33 39.72
CA SER A 96 5.79 0.16 38.85
C SER A 96 4.41 -0.47 38.98
N SER A 97 3.67 -0.61 37.86
CA SER A 97 2.56 -1.57 37.73
C SER A 97 2.29 -1.93 36.26
N THR A 98 2.51 -3.21 35.98
CA THR A 98 1.77 -4.12 35.08
C THR A 98 0.84 -3.59 33.96
N ASP A 99 1.09 -4.16 32.78
CA ASP A 99 0.13 -4.78 31.85
C ASP A 99 -0.93 -3.91 31.12
N SER A 100 -0.77 -3.81 29.80
CA SER A 100 -1.82 -4.19 28.83
C SER A 100 -1.34 -4.04 27.38
N THR A 101 -1.36 -5.18 26.68
CA THR A 101 -1.77 -5.41 25.27
C THR A 101 -1.43 -4.42 24.14
N SER A 102 -1.22 -5.01 22.95
CA SER A 102 -1.29 -4.39 21.61
C SER A 102 -0.01 -3.76 21.06
N SER A 103 0.99 -4.61 20.79
CA SER A 103 1.92 -4.39 19.67
C SER A 103 1.19 -4.55 18.33
N SER A 104 0.24 -3.66 18.04
CA SER A 104 -0.28 -3.50 16.68
C SER A 104 0.80 -2.81 15.86
N ALA A 105 1.62 -3.61 15.18
CA ALA A 105 2.61 -3.12 14.25
C ALA A 105 1.91 -2.59 12.99
N THR A 106 1.40 -1.37 13.06
CA THR A 106 1.03 -0.58 11.88
C THR A 106 2.29 -0.28 11.09
N ALA A 107 2.70 -1.23 10.24
CA ALA A 107 3.80 -1.08 9.32
C ALA A 107 3.51 0.13 8.42
N THR A 108 4.11 1.28 8.75
CA THR A 108 4.01 2.50 7.95
C THR A 108 4.85 2.31 6.69
N HIS A 109 4.29 1.59 5.73
CA HIS A 109 4.89 1.42 4.41
C HIS A 109 5.00 2.80 3.76
N SER A 110 6.24 3.29 3.63
CA SER A 110 6.51 4.52 2.90
C SER A 110 6.23 4.30 1.41
N SER A 111 5.05 4.73 0.98
CA SER A 111 4.59 4.73 -0.41
C SER A 111 5.41 5.71 -1.24
N HIS A 112 6.42 5.19 -1.95
CA HIS A 112 7.17 5.93 -2.96
C HIS A 112 6.70 5.51 -4.36
N THR A 113 5.63 6.14 -4.83
CA THR A 113 5.27 6.15 -6.26
C THR A 113 6.38 6.88 -7.04
N VAL A 114 7.10 6.15 -7.90
CA VAL A 114 8.28 6.67 -8.62
C VAL A 114 7.88 7.13 -10.02
N LEU A 115 8.15 8.41 -10.34
CA LEU A 115 8.08 8.91 -11.71
C LEU A 115 9.24 8.31 -12.51
N SER A 116 8.94 7.44 -13.47
CA SER A 116 9.98 6.64 -14.15
C SER A 116 10.41 7.16 -15.53
N LYS A 117 9.66 8.14 -16.06
CA LYS A 117 9.92 9.01 -17.22
C LYS A 117 8.82 10.09 -17.26
N PRO A 118 8.99 11.23 -17.96
CA PRO A 118 7.85 12.08 -18.30
C PRO A 118 6.78 11.25 -19.03
N GLY A 119 5.52 11.34 -18.60
CA GLY A 119 4.42 10.53 -19.12
C GLY A 119 4.33 9.08 -18.58
N THR A 120 5.07 8.69 -17.53
CA THR A 120 4.94 7.32 -16.96
C THR A 120 5.17 7.22 -15.45
N ILE A 121 4.14 6.77 -14.72
CA ILE A 121 4.15 6.53 -13.28
C ILE A 121 4.28 5.03 -12.99
N LYS A 122 5.10 4.66 -12.00
CA LYS A 122 5.15 3.30 -11.43
C LYS A 122 4.51 3.27 -10.05
N ILE A 123 3.47 2.45 -9.92
CA ILE A 123 2.62 2.36 -8.73
C ILE A 123 2.83 0.97 -8.09
N PRO A 124 3.33 0.88 -6.85
CA PRO A 124 3.63 -0.41 -6.23
C PRO A 124 2.36 -1.21 -5.94
N ILE A 125 2.42 -2.53 -6.19
CA ILE A 125 1.31 -3.47 -5.98
C ILE A 125 1.50 -4.21 -4.66
N TYR A 126 0.43 -4.31 -3.88
CA TYR A 126 0.34 -5.11 -2.66
C TYR A 126 -0.86 -6.07 -2.75
N LEU A 127 -0.80 -7.15 -1.98
CA LEU A 127 -1.93 -8.08 -1.77
C LEU A 127 -2.27 -8.08 -0.28
N SER A 128 -3.55 -7.95 0.10
CA SER A 128 -3.99 -8.07 1.49
C SER A 128 -4.99 -9.21 1.64
N CYS A 129 -4.84 -10.01 2.70
CA CYS A 129 -5.83 -11.04 3.06
C CYS A 129 -7.07 -10.44 3.76
N ASN A 130 -8.05 -11.29 4.06
CA ASN A 130 -9.24 -11.01 4.84
C ASN A 130 -10.02 -9.78 4.33
N GLY A 131 -10.19 -9.67 3.02
CA GLY A 131 -10.93 -8.57 2.38
C GLY A 131 -10.27 -7.19 2.50
N GLY A 132 -8.98 -7.13 2.87
CA GLY A 132 -8.24 -5.88 3.13
C GLY A 132 -7.96 -5.62 4.60
N ALA A 133 -8.63 -6.32 5.53
CA ALA A 133 -8.43 -6.18 6.98
C ALA A 133 -7.26 -7.03 7.53
N GLY A 134 -6.65 -7.87 6.70
CA GLY A 134 -5.55 -8.77 7.08
C GLY A 134 -4.15 -8.17 6.88
N PRO A 135 -3.10 -9.01 7.02
CA PRO A 135 -1.74 -8.61 6.66
C PRO A 135 -1.64 -8.29 5.17
N SER A 136 -0.89 -7.23 4.86
CA SER A 136 -0.54 -6.83 3.49
C SER A 136 0.86 -7.28 3.11
N TYR A 137 1.00 -7.86 1.92
CA TYR A 137 2.23 -8.40 1.36
C TYR A 137 2.71 -7.50 0.22
N LYS A 138 3.96 -7.04 0.32
CA LYS A 138 4.62 -6.29 -0.76
C LYS A 138 5.06 -7.26 -1.84
N THR A 139 4.53 -7.10 -3.05
CA THR A 139 4.74 -8.04 -4.16
C THR A 139 6.06 -7.85 -4.91
N GLY A 140 6.70 -6.69 -4.74
CA GLY A 140 7.84 -6.25 -5.58
C GLY A 140 7.44 -5.72 -6.95
N GLN A 141 6.18 -5.93 -7.37
CA GLN A 141 5.66 -5.53 -8.67
C GLN A 141 5.13 -4.10 -8.69
N PHE A 142 5.13 -3.51 -9.88
CA PHE A 142 4.63 -2.16 -10.13
C PHE A 142 3.66 -2.16 -11.31
N TYR A 143 2.48 -1.61 -11.11
CA TYR A 143 1.62 -1.19 -12.23
C TYR A 143 2.27 0.02 -12.90
N THR A 144 2.46 -0.06 -14.21
CA THR A 144 3.02 1.03 -15.01
C THR A 144 1.88 1.72 -15.74
N MET A 145 1.70 3.00 -15.45
CA MET A 145 0.60 3.80 -15.97
C MET A 145 1.16 4.93 -16.85
N HIS A 146 0.60 5.07 -18.04
CA HIS A 146 0.95 6.14 -18.98
C HIS A 146 0.00 7.32 -18.79
N LEU A 147 0.56 8.53 -18.83
CA LEU A 147 -0.15 9.82 -18.73
C LEU A 147 -0.05 10.56 -20.06
#